data_AF-A0A7X7WN98-F1
#
_entry.id   AF-A0A7X7WN98-F1
#
_cell.length_a   1.000
_cell.length_b   1.000
_cell.length_c   1.000
_cell.angle_alpha   90.00
_cell.angle_beta   90.00
_cell.angle_gamma   90.00
#
_symmetry.space_group_name_H-M   'P 1'
#
loop_
_entity.id
_entity.type
_entity.pdbx_description
1 polymer ?
#
loop_
_entity_poly.entity_id
_entity_poly.type
_entity_poly.pdbx_seq_one_letter_code
_entity_poly.pdbx_strand_id
1 'polypeptide(L)'
;MRKTVFAGVLMFLAIYSSPGQNMINRPAIREMRWSGNYELYIFLSDDSTIVLNTKDLPHAQNLLEGSHQDQLTLLPVGLDNGYVHFLQKQAGAGIPSDTAGKSARPVTLWSSLHESLGGGYVHFIRCLQYALETGYLDLKSPLMKRPETKWRPRPATETWKRTRKWKYYTPDNQKYAIKEYRLQQHEGKAEVLAGIPEEMISAFLNTSDRDYEKMEQKKNFRKKAEIDLIRLLLGSPYLGKVQISYIRTMVMKSVTQFSAFRLPAVIIMDEYNAAVVMSLDERGYRVEQIVFSDDSRLDAETRLGRIQAINNFTAEINQRNNQVFENRLKKYFGK
;
A
#
# COMPACT_ATOMS: atom_id res chain seq x y z
N MET A 1 42.33 -30.58 59.32
CA MET A 1 42.91 -29.24 59.04
C MET A 1 43.03 -29.04 57.54
N ARG A 2 42.58 -27.86 57.05
CA ARG A 2 42.85 -27.23 55.73
C ARG A 2 42.38 -28.01 54.48
N LYS A 3 41.29 -27.59 53.82
CA LYS A 3 41.14 -26.46 52.85
C LYS A 3 42.08 -26.56 51.64
N THR A 4 41.52 -26.85 50.46
CA THR A 4 41.57 -26.06 49.20
C THR A 4 40.78 -26.85 48.15
N VAL A 5 39.52 -26.50 47.84
CA VAL A 5 39.11 -25.54 46.78
C VAL A 5 39.62 -25.94 45.40
N PHE A 6 38.75 -26.57 44.60
CA PHE A 6 38.69 -26.33 43.16
C PHE A 6 37.22 -26.22 42.76
N ALA A 7 36.75 -24.98 42.69
CA ALA A 7 35.45 -24.63 42.15
C ALA A 7 35.52 -24.79 40.62
N GLY A 8 35.10 -25.96 40.14
CA GLY A 8 34.80 -26.19 38.73
C GLY A 8 33.46 -25.54 38.41
N VAL A 9 33.53 -24.39 37.74
CA VAL A 9 32.44 -23.58 37.26
C VAL A 9 31.44 -24.41 36.43
N LEU A 10 30.30 -24.71 37.04
CA LEU A 10 29.08 -25.15 36.37
C LEU A 10 28.46 -23.91 35.71
N MET A 11 28.95 -23.56 34.53
CA MET A 11 28.33 -22.57 33.64
C MET A 11 28.08 -23.26 32.30
N PHE A 12 27.14 -24.20 32.29
CA PHE A 12 26.46 -24.55 31.06
C PHE A 12 25.60 -23.35 30.68
N LEU A 13 26.15 -22.52 29.78
CA LEU A 13 25.38 -21.58 28.98
C LEU A 13 24.23 -22.37 28.34
N ALA A 14 23.03 -22.19 28.87
CA ALA A 14 21.82 -22.35 28.08
C ALA A 14 21.85 -21.26 27.02
N ILE A 15 22.49 -21.54 25.89
CA ILE A 15 22.28 -20.81 24.65
C ILE A 15 20.82 -21.12 24.29
N TYR A 16 19.91 -20.27 24.76
CA TYR A 16 18.63 -20.09 24.10
C TYR A 16 18.96 -19.57 22.70
N SER A 17 19.18 -20.50 21.77
CA SER A 17 18.99 -20.22 20.35
C SER A 17 17.49 -19.96 20.19
N SER A 18 17.09 -18.71 20.43
CA SER A 18 15.89 -18.17 19.83
C SER A 18 15.93 -18.57 18.36
N PRO A 19 14.91 -19.23 17.80
CA PRO A 19 14.86 -19.41 16.36
C PRO A 19 14.90 -18.01 15.77
N GLY A 20 16.06 -17.64 15.21
CA GLY A 20 16.16 -16.46 14.37
C GLY A 20 15.09 -16.63 13.32
N GLN A 21 14.11 -15.74 13.32
CA GLN A 21 13.21 -15.62 12.19
C GLN A 21 14.12 -15.43 10.99
N ASN A 22 14.26 -16.45 10.15
CA ASN A 22 14.95 -16.33 8.88
C ASN A 22 14.21 -15.20 8.15
N MET A 23 14.83 -14.03 8.16
CA MET A 23 14.29 -12.84 7.54
C MET A 23 14.25 -13.14 6.05
N ILE A 24 13.04 -13.39 5.55
CA ILE A 24 12.86 -13.68 4.14
C ILE A 24 13.05 -12.34 3.42
N ASN A 25 14.27 -12.09 2.93
CA ASN A 25 14.60 -10.91 2.14
C ASN A 25 14.30 -11.20 0.66
N ARG A 26 13.65 -10.25 -0.03
CA ARG A 26 13.51 -10.32 -1.49
C ARG A 26 14.92 -10.33 -2.10
N PRO A 27 15.21 -11.25 -3.05
CA PRO A 27 16.51 -11.28 -3.69
C PRO A 27 16.76 -9.96 -4.42
N ALA A 28 17.96 -9.43 -4.26
CA ALA A 28 18.35 -8.16 -4.88
C ALA A 28 18.50 -8.35 -6.39
N ILE A 29 18.29 -7.28 -7.15
CA ILE A 29 18.52 -7.34 -8.60
C ILE A 29 20.01 -7.22 -8.85
N ARG A 30 20.58 -8.24 -9.49
CA ARG A 30 21.98 -8.26 -9.91
C ARG A 30 22.15 -7.51 -11.23
N GLU A 31 21.25 -7.77 -12.17
CA GLU A 31 21.35 -7.25 -13.53
C GLU A 31 19.99 -7.21 -14.23
N MET A 32 19.83 -6.27 -15.16
CA MET A 32 18.69 -6.22 -16.06
C MET A 32 19.18 -6.07 -17.50
N ARG A 33 18.51 -6.74 -18.44
CA ARG A 33 18.86 -6.68 -19.86
C ARG A 33 17.62 -6.64 -20.75
N TRP A 34 17.64 -5.74 -21.73
CA TRP A 34 16.67 -5.76 -22.82
C TRP A 34 17.02 -6.85 -23.82
N SER A 35 16.00 -7.55 -24.30
CA SER A 35 16.07 -8.45 -25.45
C SER A 35 15.27 -7.85 -26.60
N GLY A 36 15.72 -8.09 -27.84
CA GLY A 36 15.13 -7.52 -29.06
C GLY A 36 13.66 -7.88 -29.33
N ASN A 37 13.06 -8.76 -28.51
CA ASN A 37 11.70 -9.27 -28.68
C ASN A 37 10.66 -8.67 -27.71
N TYR A 38 10.85 -7.42 -27.24
CA TYR A 38 10.00 -6.82 -26.20
C TYR A 38 10.06 -7.58 -24.86
N GLU A 39 11.18 -8.22 -24.58
CA GLU A 39 11.41 -8.95 -23.34
C GLU A 39 12.45 -8.23 -22.50
N LEU A 40 12.19 -8.16 -21.20
CA LEU A 40 13.10 -7.64 -20.20
C LEU A 40 13.49 -8.78 -19.26
N TYR A 41 14.78 -9.07 -19.22
CA TYR A 41 15.37 -10.08 -18.35
C TYR A 41 15.84 -9.41 -17.07
N ILE A 42 15.44 -9.96 -15.93
CA ILE A 42 15.89 -9.53 -14.59
C ILE A 42 16.58 -10.71 -13.94
N PHE A 43 17.87 -10.55 -13.65
CA PHE A 43 18.68 -11.53 -12.95
C PHE A 43 18.76 -11.15 -11.48
N LEU A 44 18.35 -12.07 -10.62
CA LEU A 44 18.29 -11.87 -9.18
C LEU A 44 19.52 -12.45 -8.48
N SER A 45 19.73 -12.04 -7.23
CA SER A 45 20.88 -12.46 -6.41
C SER A 45 20.83 -13.93 -5.97
N ASP A 46 19.66 -14.57 -6.08
CA ASP A 46 19.45 -16.01 -5.82
C ASP A 46 19.58 -16.86 -7.10
N ASP A 47 20.18 -16.28 -8.14
CA ASP A 47 20.35 -16.86 -9.49
C ASP A 47 19.05 -17.18 -10.23
N SER A 48 17.90 -16.73 -9.71
CA SER A 48 16.64 -16.79 -10.46
C SER A 48 16.60 -15.72 -11.56
N THR A 49 15.93 -16.06 -12.67
CA THR A 49 15.72 -15.14 -13.79
C THR A 49 14.23 -14.91 -13.99
N ILE A 50 13.83 -13.64 -14.07
CA ILE A 50 12.47 -13.22 -14.39
C ILE A 50 12.48 -12.65 -15.80
N VAL A 51 11.56 -13.11 -16.63
CA VAL A 51 11.34 -12.57 -17.99
C VAL A 51 10.00 -11.84 -17.99
N LEU A 52 10.01 -10.57 -18.37
CA LEU A 52 8.83 -9.72 -18.44
C LEU A 52 8.61 -9.27 -19.88
N ASN A 53 7.36 -9.33 -20.35
CA ASN A 53 6.99 -8.71 -21.61
C ASN A 53 6.75 -7.21 -21.38
N THR A 54 7.48 -6.37 -22.10
CA THR A 54 7.47 -4.92 -21.89
C THR A 54 6.12 -4.29 -22.23
N LYS A 55 5.31 -4.93 -23.08
CA LYS A 55 3.95 -4.47 -23.43
C LYS A 55 2.95 -4.63 -22.29
N ASP A 56 3.21 -5.57 -21.39
CA ASP A 56 2.36 -5.83 -20.23
C ASP A 56 2.79 -5.01 -19.00
N LEU A 57 3.90 -4.27 -19.11
CA LEU A 57 4.41 -3.41 -18.06
C LEU A 57 3.73 -2.04 -18.06
N PRO A 58 3.62 -1.39 -16.91
CA PRO A 58 3.07 -0.04 -16.82
C PRO A 58 4.01 0.97 -17.51
N HIS A 59 3.46 1.77 -18.41
CA HIS A 59 4.16 2.85 -19.10
C HIS A 59 3.93 4.18 -18.38
N ALA A 60 5.02 4.92 -18.14
CA ALA A 60 4.99 6.16 -17.38
C ALA A 60 4.08 7.23 -18.00
N GLN A 61 4.04 7.33 -19.34
CA GLN A 61 3.16 8.28 -20.04
C GLN A 61 1.69 8.04 -19.67
N ASN A 62 1.22 6.80 -19.78
CA ASN A 62 -0.16 6.43 -19.43
C ASN A 62 -0.45 6.69 -17.94
N LEU A 63 0.51 6.44 -17.05
CA LEU A 63 0.34 6.71 -15.61
C LEU A 63 0.21 8.21 -15.28
N LEU A 64 0.67 9.08 -16.18
CA LEU A 64 0.70 10.54 -15.98
C LEU A 64 -0.37 11.29 -16.78
N GLU A 65 -0.93 10.69 -17.84
CA GLU A 65 -1.94 11.31 -18.72
C GLU A 65 -3.21 11.78 -17.99
N GLY A 66 -3.45 11.33 -16.74
CA GLY A 66 -4.51 11.83 -15.85
C GLY A 66 -4.02 12.54 -14.57
N SER A 67 -2.72 12.78 -14.41
CA SER A 67 -2.15 13.37 -13.20
C SER A 67 -2.31 14.89 -13.18
N HIS A 68 -3.47 15.36 -12.72
CA HIS A 68 -3.69 16.77 -12.41
C HIS A 68 -2.82 17.23 -11.23
N GLN A 69 -2.41 18.50 -11.20
CA GLN A 69 -1.57 19.07 -10.13
C GLN A 69 -2.15 18.86 -8.71
N ASP A 70 -3.48 18.74 -8.60
CA ASP A 70 -4.18 18.55 -7.33
C ASP A 70 -4.41 17.08 -6.94
N GLN A 71 -3.88 16.12 -7.71
CA GLN A 71 -4.07 14.68 -7.48
C GLN A 71 -2.78 13.97 -7.08
N LEU A 72 -2.92 12.90 -6.27
CA LEU A 72 -1.79 12.05 -5.90
C LEU A 72 -1.51 11.07 -7.04
N THR A 73 -0.23 10.87 -7.34
CA THR A 73 0.23 9.87 -8.32
C THR A 73 0.59 8.57 -7.59
N LEU A 74 -0.15 7.49 -7.90
CA LEU A 74 0.06 6.16 -7.33
C LEU A 74 0.78 5.22 -8.32
N LEU A 75 2.10 5.14 -8.24
CA LEU A 75 2.90 4.22 -9.06
C LEU A 75 2.76 2.77 -8.57
N PRO A 76 2.57 1.78 -9.45
CA PRO A 76 2.28 0.39 -9.10
C PRO A 76 3.50 -0.37 -8.56
N VAL A 77 4.10 0.14 -7.49
CA VAL A 77 5.36 -0.36 -6.92
C VAL A 77 5.14 -1.18 -5.65
N GLY A 78 6.11 -2.03 -5.36
CA GLY A 78 6.21 -2.74 -4.08
C GLY A 78 6.80 -1.86 -2.97
N LEU A 79 6.63 -2.31 -1.72
CA LEU A 79 7.32 -1.73 -0.58
C LEU A 79 8.81 -2.13 -0.61
N ASP A 80 9.68 -1.20 -0.23
CA ASP A 80 11.11 -1.46 -0.07
C ASP A 80 11.38 -2.45 1.08
N ASN A 81 12.42 -3.27 0.95
CA ASN A 81 12.79 -4.26 1.95
C ASN A 81 13.17 -3.61 3.29
N GLY A 82 13.84 -2.46 3.27
CA GLY A 82 14.20 -1.70 4.47
C GLY A 82 12.96 -1.21 5.22
N TYR A 83 11.96 -0.73 4.49
CA TYR A 83 10.68 -0.32 5.06
C TYR A 83 9.88 -1.50 5.63
N VAL A 84 9.81 -2.64 4.93
CA VAL A 84 9.18 -3.87 5.45
C VAL A 84 9.87 -4.34 6.73
N HIS A 85 11.20 -4.30 6.77
CA HIS A 85 11.97 -4.65 7.96
C HIS A 85 11.70 -3.70 9.13
N PHE A 86 11.58 -2.40 8.87
CA PHE A 86 11.14 -1.42 9.86
C PHE A 86 9.79 -1.81 10.46
N LEU A 87 8.81 -2.18 9.63
CA LEU A 87 7.49 -2.61 10.09
C LEU A 87 7.50 -3.94 10.85
N GLN A 88 8.31 -4.90 10.42
CA GLN A 88 8.51 -6.17 11.12
C GLN A 88 9.10 -5.96 12.52
N LYS A 89 10.10 -5.07 12.64
CA LYS A 89 10.66 -4.67 13.93
C LYS A 89 9.60 -4.00 14.81
N GLN A 90 8.81 -3.10 14.25
CA GLN A 90 7.74 -2.42 14.99
C GLN A 90 6.64 -3.38 15.45
N ALA A 91 6.32 -4.41 14.67
CA ALA A 91 5.38 -5.45 15.06
C ALA A 91 5.98 -6.45 16.08
N GLY A 92 7.28 -6.78 15.94
CA GLY A 92 8.02 -7.71 16.78
C GLY A 92 8.40 -7.15 18.15
N ALA A 93 8.51 -5.82 18.29
CA ALA A 93 8.67 -5.12 19.57
C ALA A 93 7.42 -5.21 20.49
N GLY A 94 6.45 -6.05 20.11
CA GLY A 94 5.08 -5.98 20.59
C GLY A 94 4.36 -4.85 19.86
N ILE A 95 3.19 -5.14 19.29
CA ILE A 95 2.20 -4.10 19.01
C ILE A 95 2.11 -3.30 20.32
N PRO A 96 2.38 -1.98 20.36
CA PRO A 96 2.23 -1.23 21.58
C PRO A 96 0.81 -1.49 22.09
N SER A 97 0.73 -2.28 23.17
CA SER A 97 -0.49 -2.49 23.90
C SER A 97 -0.92 -1.11 24.35
N ASP A 98 -1.99 -0.62 23.74
CA ASP A 98 -2.80 0.45 24.30
C ASP A 98 -2.05 1.73 24.68
N THR A 99 -1.09 2.18 23.85
CA THR A 99 -0.79 3.62 23.75
C THR A 99 -1.86 4.36 22.92
N ALA A 100 -3.13 3.94 23.04
CA ALA A 100 -4.25 4.87 23.03
C ALA A 100 -4.28 5.74 24.32
N GLY A 101 -3.12 5.97 24.93
CA GLY A 101 -2.91 6.92 26.00
C GLY A 101 -2.87 8.33 25.43
N LYS A 102 -3.97 9.07 25.64
CA LYS A 102 -4.05 10.54 25.58
C LYS A 102 -3.97 11.23 24.21
N SER A 103 -4.25 10.56 23.09
CA SER A 103 -4.54 11.28 21.83
C SER A 103 -6.05 11.36 21.62
N ALA A 104 -6.54 12.53 21.20
CA ALA A 104 -7.93 12.77 20.82
C ALA A 104 -8.42 11.66 19.88
N ARG A 105 -9.72 11.33 19.92
CA ARG A 105 -10.31 10.30 19.03
C ARG A 105 -9.77 10.50 17.61
N PRO A 106 -9.11 9.50 17.00
CA PRO A 106 -8.51 9.70 15.70
C PRO A 106 -9.63 10.02 14.71
N VAL A 107 -9.49 11.16 14.02
CA VAL A 107 -10.56 11.71 13.17
C VAL A 107 -10.66 10.95 11.85
N THR A 108 -9.56 10.34 11.38
CA THR A 108 -9.49 9.63 10.11
C THR A 108 -8.83 8.25 10.24
N LEU A 109 -9.14 7.35 9.31
CA LEU A 109 -8.49 6.03 9.21
C LEU A 109 -6.97 6.17 9.04
N TRP A 110 -6.51 7.16 8.28
CA TRP A 110 -5.09 7.46 8.14
C TRP A 110 -4.44 7.84 9.48
N SER A 111 -5.02 8.79 10.23
CA SER A 111 -4.48 9.18 11.56
C SER A 111 -4.42 8.02 12.55
N SER A 112 -5.29 7.02 12.39
CA SER A 112 -5.32 5.83 13.26
C SER A 112 -4.22 4.81 12.95
N LEU A 113 -3.74 4.77 11.70
CA LEU A 113 -2.83 3.73 11.21
C LEU A 113 -1.42 4.28 10.92
N HIS A 114 -1.30 5.57 10.59
CA HIS A 114 -0.05 6.17 10.13
C HIS A 114 1.08 6.09 11.16
N GLU A 115 0.81 6.23 12.46
CA GLU A 115 1.86 6.06 13.48
C GLU A 115 2.47 4.64 13.49
N SER A 116 1.69 3.64 13.06
CA SER A 116 2.14 2.24 13.00
C SER A 116 2.77 1.86 11.67
N LEU A 117 2.34 2.50 10.59
CA LEU A 117 2.87 2.25 9.26
C LEU A 117 4.08 3.15 8.97
N GLY A 118 4.19 4.32 9.58
CA GLY A 118 5.11 5.36 9.11
C GLY A 118 4.79 5.79 7.67
N GLY A 119 5.71 6.54 7.06
CA GLY A 119 5.66 6.95 5.65
C GLY A 119 4.49 7.88 5.27
N GLY A 120 4.55 8.48 4.08
CA GLY A 120 3.48 9.36 3.59
C GLY A 120 2.14 8.65 3.31
N TYR A 121 1.11 9.42 2.92
CA TYR A 121 -0.22 8.88 2.60
C TYR A 121 -0.21 7.80 1.48
N VAL A 122 0.73 7.89 0.54
CA VAL A 122 0.95 6.88 -0.50
C VAL A 122 1.23 5.49 0.11
N HIS A 123 2.02 5.43 1.20
CA HIS A 123 2.30 4.19 1.92
C HIS A 123 1.04 3.61 2.53
N PHE A 124 0.27 4.46 3.19
CA PHE A 124 -0.99 4.06 3.79
C PHE A 124 -1.93 3.43 2.76
N ILE A 125 -2.09 4.05 1.59
CA ILE A 125 -2.91 3.51 0.51
C ILE A 125 -2.35 2.18 -0.03
N ARG A 126 -1.02 2.09 -0.25
CA ARG A 126 -0.39 0.86 -0.75
C ARG A 126 -0.48 -0.29 0.25
N CYS A 127 -0.31 -0.03 1.54
CA CYS A 127 -0.46 -1.03 2.59
C CYS A 127 -1.91 -1.54 2.68
N LEU A 128 -2.90 -0.65 2.57
CA LEU A 128 -4.32 -1.03 2.52
C LEU A 128 -4.63 -1.88 1.28
N GLN A 129 -4.22 -1.43 0.11
CA GLN A 129 -4.43 -2.14 -1.15
C GLN A 129 -3.81 -3.54 -1.09
N TYR A 130 -2.59 -3.64 -0.55
CA TYR A 130 -1.91 -4.92 -0.39
C TYR A 130 -2.65 -5.86 0.56
N ALA A 131 -3.12 -5.36 1.71
CA ALA A 131 -3.89 -6.14 2.66
C ALA A 131 -5.19 -6.70 2.06
N LEU A 132 -5.83 -5.93 1.18
CA LEU A 132 -7.03 -6.33 0.44
C LEU A 132 -6.70 -7.34 -0.67
N GLU A 133 -5.63 -7.11 -1.44
CA GLU A 133 -5.19 -7.96 -2.55
C GLU A 133 -4.79 -9.36 -2.07
N THR A 134 -4.11 -9.43 -0.93
CA THR A 134 -3.70 -10.68 -0.28
C THR A 134 -4.82 -11.37 0.49
N GLY A 135 -5.97 -10.72 0.68
CA GLY A 135 -7.10 -11.25 1.42
C GLY A 135 -6.92 -11.27 2.94
N TYR A 136 -5.84 -10.70 3.49
CA TYR A 136 -5.69 -10.53 4.94
C TYR A 136 -6.78 -9.61 5.50
N LEU A 137 -7.07 -8.51 4.79
CA LEU A 137 -8.15 -7.61 5.12
C LEU A 137 -9.40 -8.01 4.33
N ASP A 138 -10.36 -8.62 5.02
CA ASP A 138 -11.69 -8.86 4.47
C ASP A 138 -12.71 -7.85 5.02
N LEU A 139 -13.38 -7.13 4.11
CA LEU A 139 -14.46 -6.19 4.44
C LEU A 139 -15.76 -6.88 4.87
N LYS A 140 -15.91 -8.18 4.58
CA LYS A 140 -17.05 -9.01 4.97
C LYS A 140 -16.78 -9.80 6.26
N SER A 141 -15.67 -9.55 6.94
CA SER A 141 -15.33 -10.18 8.22
C SER A 141 -16.40 -9.92 9.30
N PRO A 142 -16.61 -10.85 10.25
CA PRO A 142 -17.53 -10.66 11.37
C PRO A 142 -17.29 -9.37 12.17
N LEU A 143 -16.04 -8.91 12.29
CA LEU A 143 -15.70 -7.66 13.00
C LEU A 143 -16.13 -6.39 12.23
N MET A 144 -16.33 -6.53 10.92
CA MET A 144 -16.89 -5.49 10.05
C MET A 144 -18.41 -5.59 9.94
N LYS A 145 -19.03 -6.66 10.46
CA LYS A 145 -20.48 -6.86 10.43
C LYS A 145 -21.15 -5.90 11.41
N ARG A 146 -22.24 -5.26 10.97
CA ARG A 146 -23.02 -4.39 11.83
C ARG A 146 -23.98 -5.21 12.68
N PRO A 147 -24.32 -4.72 13.90
CA PRO A 147 -25.28 -5.40 14.74
C PRO A 147 -26.67 -5.37 14.09
N GLU A 148 -27.31 -6.53 14.01
CA GLU A 148 -28.68 -6.66 13.51
C GLU A 148 -29.65 -6.15 14.58
N THR A 149 -30.14 -4.92 14.40
CA THR A 149 -31.05 -4.28 15.37
C THR A 149 -32.23 -3.63 14.65
N LYS A 150 -33.40 -3.66 15.30
CA LYS A 150 -34.58 -2.88 14.87
C LYS A 150 -34.55 -1.44 15.41
N TRP A 151 -33.51 -1.09 16.17
CA TRP A 151 -33.38 0.19 16.84
C TRP A 151 -33.20 1.32 15.82
N ARG A 152 -33.93 2.43 16.02
CA ARG A 152 -33.91 3.61 15.15
C ARG A 152 -33.77 4.87 16.01
N PRO A 153 -32.75 5.71 15.78
CA PRO A 153 -32.58 6.96 16.51
C PRO A 153 -33.73 7.93 16.20
N ARG A 154 -34.15 8.69 17.22
CA ARG A 154 -35.14 9.78 17.12
C ARG A 154 -34.52 11.05 17.72
N PRO A 155 -34.25 12.10 16.92
CA PRO A 155 -34.43 12.17 15.46
C PRO A 155 -33.44 11.26 14.70
N ALA A 156 -33.78 10.93 13.45
CA ALA A 156 -32.94 10.07 12.64
C ALA A 156 -31.64 10.79 12.23
N THR A 157 -30.51 10.30 12.73
CA THR A 157 -29.18 10.85 12.42
C THR A 157 -28.78 10.61 10.96
N GLU A 158 -27.90 11.45 10.44
CA GLU A 158 -27.40 11.36 9.05
C GLU A 158 -26.67 10.03 8.81
N THR A 159 -25.77 9.65 9.72
CA THR A 159 -25.05 8.37 9.70
C THR A 159 -26.01 7.18 9.59
N TRP A 160 -27.13 7.20 10.32
CA TRP A 160 -28.13 6.15 10.24
C TRP A 160 -28.81 6.13 8.87
N LYS A 161 -29.22 7.29 8.33
CA LYS A 161 -29.88 7.37 7.02
C LYS A 161 -29.02 6.80 5.89
N ARG A 162 -27.71 7.04 5.93
CA ARG A 162 -26.74 6.57 4.95
C ARG A 162 -26.46 5.08 5.07
N THR A 163 -26.11 4.65 6.28
CA THR A 163 -25.56 3.31 6.49
C THR A 163 -26.64 2.25 6.68
N ARG A 164 -27.87 2.56 7.12
CA ARG A 164 -28.88 1.56 7.57
C ARG A 164 -29.16 0.38 6.63
N LYS A 165 -28.84 0.49 5.34
CA LYS A 165 -29.03 -0.59 4.35
C LYS A 165 -27.80 -1.48 4.17
N TRP A 166 -26.66 -1.10 4.72
CA TRP A 166 -25.41 -1.84 4.60
C TRP A 166 -25.36 -2.93 5.67
N LYS A 167 -24.99 -4.14 5.24
CA LYS A 167 -24.75 -5.28 6.14
C LYS A 167 -23.47 -5.12 6.97
N TYR A 168 -22.44 -4.50 6.38
CA TYR A 168 -21.16 -4.24 7.00
C TYR A 168 -20.96 -2.74 7.25
N TYR A 169 -19.91 -2.37 7.98
CA TYR A 169 -19.54 -0.95 8.21
C TYR A 169 -19.04 -0.26 6.94
N THR A 170 -18.73 -1.02 5.89
CA THR A 170 -18.48 -0.55 4.53
C THR A 170 -19.64 -0.94 3.61
N PRO A 171 -19.84 -0.22 2.49
CA PRO A 171 -20.83 -0.61 1.49
C PRO A 171 -20.56 -2.03 0.97
N ASP A 172 -21.54 -2.91 1.13
CA ASP A 172 -21.44 -4.34 0.81
C ASP A 172 -21.83 -4.67 -0.63
N ASN A 173 -22.49 -3.71 -1.29
CA ASN A 173 -22.97 -3.80 -2.65
C ASN A 173 -22.55 -2.55 -3.44
N GLN A 174 -22.24 -2.73 -4.72
CA GLN A 174 -21.72 -1.70 -5.61
C GLN A 174 -22.71 -0.55 -5.82
N LYS A 175 -24.01 -0.83 -5.88
CA LYS A 175 -25.06 0.19 -5.93
C LYS A 175 -25.02 1.12 -4.72
N TYR A 176 -24.79 0.58 -3.53
CA TYR A 176 -24.68 1.40 -2.31
C TYR A 176 -23.36 2.16 -2.26
N ALA A 177 -22.27 1.55 -2.71
CA ALA A 177 -20.97 2.19 -2.80
C ALA A 177 -21.01 3.40 -3.75
N ILE A 178 -21.55 3.24 -4.96
CA ILE A 178 -21.70 4.33 -5.95
C ILE A 178 -22.64 5.43 -5.42
N LYS A 179 -23.71 5.05 -4.73
CA LYS A 179 -24.62 6.03 -4.13
C LYS A 179 -23.91 6.88 -3.07
N GLU A 180 -23.12 6.26 -2.19
CA GLU A 180 -22.35 6.97 -1.18
C GLU A 180 -21.27 7.85 -1.81
N TYR A 181 -20.59 7.36 -2.85
CA TYR A 181 -19.65 8.15 -3.64
C TYR A 181 -20.28 9.45 -4.17
N ARG A 182 -21.40 9.34 -4.87
CA ARG A 182 -22.10 10.52 -5.44
C ARG A 182 -22.56 11.50 -4.36
N LEU A 183 -23.01 10.98 -3.21
CA LEU A 183 -23.42 11.80 -2.09
C LEU A 183 -22.23 12.55 -1.48
N GLN A 184 -21.11 11.87 -1.24
CA GLN A 184 -19.90 12.51 -0.72
C GLN A 184 -19.32 13.52 -1.71
N GLN A 185 -19.40 13.27 -3.02
CA GLN A 185 -19.01 14.24 -4.05
C GLN A 185 -19.86 15.52 -3.98
N HIS A 186 -21.19 15.37 -3.91
CA HIS A 186 -22.11 16.52 -3.82
C HIS A 186 -21.89 17.35 -2.55
N GLU A 187 -21.47 16.73 -1.44
CA GLU A 187 -21.21 17.41 -0.18
C GLU A 187 -19.77 17.91 -0.02
N GLY A 188 -18.91 17.74 -1.02
CA GLY A 188 -17.49 18.07 -0.92
C GLY A 188 -16.71 17.20 0.08
N LYS A 189 -17.26 16.04 0.47
CA LYS A 189 -16.66 15.08 1.41
C LYS A 189 -15.96 13.92 0.72
N ALA A 190 -15.92 13.90 -0.62
CA ALA A 190 -15.20 12.87 -1.39
C ALA A 190 -13.68 12.96 -1.27
N GLU A 191 -13.17 13.89 -0.46
CA GLU A 191 -11.76 14.06 -0.13
C GLU A 191 -11.10 12.79 0.43
N VAL A 192 -11.90 11.87 0.99
CA VAL A 192 -11.41 10.57 1.49
C VAL A 192 -10.89 9.67 0.37
N LEU A 193 -11.37 9.86 -0.86
CA LEU A 193 -10.87 9.20 -2.07
C LEU A 193 -9.79 10.02 -2.78
N ALA A 194 -9.44 11.17 -2.25
CA ALA A 194 -8.53 12.06 -2.92
C ALA A 194 -7.14 11.40 -2.98
N GLY A 195 -6.63 11.25 -4.20
CA GLY A 195 -5.38 10.54 -4.47
C GLY A 195 -5.52 9.07 -4.84
N ILE A 196 -6.74 8.56 -4.93
CA ILE A 196 -7.01 7.39 -5.75
C ILE A 196 -6.99 7.83 -7.22
N PRO A 197 -6.24 7.14 -8.11
CA PRO A 197 -6.21 7.42 -9.54
C PRO A 197 -7.61 7.45 -10.16
N GLU A 198 -7.84 8.38 -11.08
CA GLU A 198 -9.13 8.52 -11.75
C GLU A 198 -9.52 7.26 -12.53
N GLU A 199 -8.55 6.54 -13.06
CA GLU A 199 -8.78 5.23 -13.70
C GLU A 199 -9.41 4.22 -12.74
N MET A 200 -8.95 4.18 -11.48
CA MET A 200 -9.52 3.30 -10.45
C MET A 200 -10.94 3.74 -10.09
N ILE A 201 -11.17 5.06 -9.98
CA ILE A 201 -12.51 5.61 -9.71
C ILE A 201 -13.46 5.27 -10.87
N SER A 202 -13.00 5.44 -12.11
CA SER A 202 -13.75 5.13 -13.32
C SER A 202 -14.07 3.65 -13.42
N ALA A 203 -13.09 2.78 -13.17
CA ALA A 203 -13.30 1.33 -13.09
C ALA A 203 -14.32 0.96 -12.00
N PHE A 204 -14.25 1.60 -10.83
CA PHE A 204 -15.23 1.43 -9.76
C PHE A 204 -16.65 1.85 -10.21
N LEU A 205 -16.80 3.02 -10.81
CA LEU A 205 -18.10 3.52 -11.26
C LEU A 205 -18.75 2.65 -12.35
N ASN A 206 -17.92 2.04 -13.20
CA ASN A 206 -18.37 1.19 -14.30
C ASN A 206 -18.54 -0.29 -13.91
N THR A 207 -18.11 -0.69 -12.73
CA THR A 207 -18.26 -2.08 -12.27
C THR A 207 -19.67 -2.33 -11.74
N SER A 208 -20.28 -3.45 -12.13
CA SER A 208 -21.53 -3.96 -11.54
C SER A 208 -21.25 -5.00 -10.45
N ASP A 209 -22.26 -5.33 -9.62
CA ASP A 209 -22.12 -6.42 -8.62
C ASP A 209 -21.75 -7.76 -9.26
N ARG A 210 -22.32 -8.05 -10.44
CA ARG A 210 -22.01 -9.28 -11.19
C ARG A 210 -20.58 -9.30 -11.67
N ASP A 211 -20.05 -8.15 -12.11
CA ASP A 211 -18.66 -8.07 -12.56
C ASP A 211 -17.69 -8.17 -11.38
N TYR A 212 -18.05 -7.60 -10.23
CA TYR A 212 -17.30 -7.78 -8.99
C TYR A 212 -17.23 -9.27 -8.58
N GLU A 213 -18.34 -10.01 -8.65
CA GLU A 213 -18.35 -11.46 -8.39
C GLU A 213 -17.51 -12.25 -9.41
N LYS A 214 -17.55 -11.87 -10.69
CA LYS A 214 -16.69 -12.48 -11.72
C LYS A 214 -15.20 -12.25 -11.44
N MET A 215 -14.80 -11.10 -10.85
CA MET A 215 -13.39 -10.85 -10.52
C MET A 215 -12.87 -11.85 -9.50
N GLU A 216 -13.70 -12.22 -8.53
CA GLU A 216 -13.39 -13.27 -7.54
C GLU A 216 -13.25 -14.64 -8.22
N GLN A 217 -14.17 -15.00 -9.10
CA GLN A 217 -14.12 -16.28 -9.84
C GLN A 217 -12.89 -16.38 -10.76
N LYS A 218 -12.51 -15.27 -11.40
CA LYS A 218 -11.34 -15.19 -12.30
C LYS A 218 -10.02 -14.99 -11.55
N LYS A 219 -10.02 -14.99 -10.21
CA LYS A 219 -8.83 -14.72 -9.37
C LYS A 219 -8.14 -13.39 -9.69
N ASN A 220 -8.89 -12.39 -10.15
CA ASN A 220 -8.37 -11.06 -10.40
C ASN A 220 -8.38 -10.23 -9.10
N PHE A 221 -7.50 -10.63 -8.18
CA PHE A 221 -7.45 -10.07 -6.83
C PHE A 221 -7.04 -8.59 -6.82
N ARG A 222 -6.19 -8.17 -7.77
CA ARG A 222 -5.74 -6.78 -7.88
C ARG A 222 -6.90 -5.82 -8.19
N LYS A 223 -7.67 -6.09 -9.25
CA LYS A 223 -8.84 -5.25 -9.60
C LYS A 223 -9.92 -5.28 -8.53
N LYS A 224 -10.13 -6.44 -7.89
CA LYS A 224 -11.04 -6.55 -6.74
C LYS A 224 -10.59 -5.66 -5.57
N ALA A 225 -9.30 -5.70 -5.23
CA ALA A 225 -8.72 -4.90 -4.16
C ALA A 225 -8.82 -3.39 -4.42
N GLU A 226 -8.69 -2.96 -5.67
CA GLU A 226 -8.88 -1.56 -6.08
C GLU A 226 -10.32 -1.07 -5.77
N ILE A 227 -11.33 -1.89 -6.07
CA ILE A 227 -12.73 -1.60 -5.75
C ILE A 227 -12.98 -1.63 -4.24
N ASP A 228 -12.46 -2.65 -3.55
CA ASP A 228 -12.64 -2.78 -2.10
C ASP A 228 -11.92 -1.68 -1.33
N LEU A 229 -10.79 -1.17 -1.83
CA LEU A 229 -10.12 0.01 -1.27
C LEU A 229 -11.03 1.24 -1.33
N ILE A 230 -11.66 1.50 -2.47
CA ILE A 230 -12.61 2.61 -2.62
C ILE A 230 -13.80 2.43 -1.67
N ARG A 231 -14.36 1.22 -1.55
CA ARG A 231 -15.44 0.92 -0.59
C ARG A 231 -15.02 1.16 0.85
N LEU A 232 -13.82 0.75 1.22
CA LEU A 232 -13.26 0.96 2.56
C LEU A 232 -13.11 2.44 2.86
N LEU A 233 -12.53 3.21 1.93
CA LEU A 233 -12.34 4.64 2.08
C LEU A 233 -13.68 5.38 2.20
N LEU A 234 -14.65 5.08 1.34
CA LEU A 234 -16.01 5.63 1.43
C LEU A 234 -16.69 5.28 2.76
N GLY A 235 -16.46 4.08 3.29
CA GLY A 235 -16.98 3.62 4.57
C GLY A 235 -16.21 4.14 5.79
N SER A 236 -15.00 4.69 5.59
CA SER A 236 -14.11 5.05 6.69
C SER A 236 -14.67 6.04 7.72
N PRO A 237 -15.52 7.03 7.37
CA PRO A 237 -16.12 7.93 8.37
C PRO A 237 -17.08 7.23 9.34
N TYR A 238 -17.50 6.00 9.04
CA TYR A 238 -18.47 5.24 9.84
C TYR A 238 -17.82 4.13 10.68
N LEU A 239 -16.50 3.97 10.61
CA LEU A 239 -15.78 2.94 11.34
C LEU A 239 -15.67 3.30 12.83
N GLY A 240 -15.97 2.32 13.69
CA GLY A 240 -15.71 2.41 15.12
C GLY A 240 -14.32 1.92 15.49
N LYS A 241 -13.97 2.03 16.78
CA LYS A 241 -12.68 1.59 17.34
C LYS A 241 -12.37 0.12 17.02
N VAL A 242 -13.37 -0.76 17.10
CA VAL A 242 -13.21 -2.20 16.84
C VAL A 242 -12.83 -2.43 15.39
N GLN A 243 -13.50 -1.76 14.45
CA GLN A 243 -13.23 -1.90 13.02
C GLN A 243 -11.85 -1.34 12.67
N ILE A 244 -11.50 -0.17 13.19
CA ILE A 244 -10.19 0.46 12.99
C ILE A 244 -9.07 -0.44 13.52
N SER A 245 -9.25 -1.01 14.72
CA SER A 245 -8.29 -1.95 15.32
C SER A 245 -8.12 -3.20 14.45
N TYR A 246 -9.23 -3.80 14.00
CA TYR A 246 -9.19 -4.94 13.07
C TYR A 246 -8.43 -4.61 11.77
N ILE A 247 -8.74 -3.47 11.13
CA ILE A 247 -8.07 -3.05 9.90
C ILE A 247 -6.57 -2.86 10.17
N ARG A 248 -6.20 -2.15 11.25
CA ARG A 248 -4.80 -1.95 11.64
C ARG A 248 -4.07 -3.28 11.81
N THR A 249 -4.65 -4.23 12.55
CA THR A 249 -4.04 -5.55 12.77
C THR A 249 -3.86 -6.32 11.46
N MET A 250 -4.88 -6.33 10.59
CA MET A 250 -4.81 -7.08 9.33
C MET A 250 -3.85 -6.45 8.33
N VAL A 251 -3.78 -5.11 8.27
CA VAL A 251 -2.80 -4.39 7.45
C VAL A 251 -1.40 -4.68 7.95
N MET A 252 -1.12 -4.50 9.25
CA MET A 252 0.20 -4.79 9.82
C MET A 252 0.60 -6.25 9.57
N LYS A 253 -0.31 -7.20 9.78
CA LYS A 253 -0.06 -8.62 9.51
C LYS A 253 0.26 -8.87 8.04
N SER A 254 -0.49 -8.26 7.12
CA SER A 254 -0.23 -8.41 5.69
C SER A 254 1.17 -7.90 5.33
N VAL A 255 1.55 -6.73 5.81
CA VAL A 255 2.82 -6.09 5.45
C VAL A 255 4.01 -6.75 6.16
N THR A 256 3.84 -7.32 7.35
CA THR A 256 4.93 -8.08 7.99
C THR A 256 5.11 -9.46 7.36
N GLN A 257 4.02 -10.06 6.86
CA GLN A 257 4.04 -11.28 6.06
C GLN A 257 4.26 -10.98 4.56
N PHE A 258 4.66 -9.75 4.22
CA PHE A 258 5.01 -9.34 2.88
C PHE A 258 6.07 -10.30 2.36
N SER A 259 5.64 -11.17 1.45
CA SER A 259 6.48 -12.25 0.97
C SER A 259 7.64 -11.65 0.22
N ALA A 260 8.86 -12.07 0.56
CA ALA A 260 10.09 -11.85 -0.21
C ALA A 260 10.00 -12.21 -1.71
N PHE A 261 8.92 -12.84 -2.14
CA PHE A 261 8.71 -13.36 -3.49
C PHE A 261 7.95 -12.40 -4.43
N ARG A 262 7.77 -11.13 -4.05
CA ARG A 262 7.16 -10.15 -4.98
C ARG A 262 8.16 -9.78 -6.08
N LEU A 263 7.70 -9.84 -7.33
CA LEU A 263 8.48 -9.42 -8.49
C LEU A 263 8.87 -7.94 -8.36
N PRO A 264 10.06 -7.56 -8.84
CA PRO A 264 10.41 -6.16 -9.01
C PRO A 264 9.35 -5.40 -9.78
N ALA A 265 8.94 -4.25 -9.28
CA ALA A 265 8.03 -3.38 -10.00
C ALA A 265 8.82 -2.59 -11.04
N VAL A 266 8.67 -2.98 -12.30
CA VAL A 266 9.27 -2.29 -13.44
C VAL A 266 8.25 -1.36 -14.07
N ILE A 267 8.66 -0.12 -14.32
CA ILE A 267 7.92 0.89 -15.07
C ILE A 267 8.72 1.22 -16.32
N ILE A 268 8.05 1.23 -17.47
CA ILE A 268 8.66 1.66 -18.73
C ILE A 268 8.55 3.17 -18.85
N MET A 269 9.68 3.84 -19.06
CA MET A 269 9.75 5.27 -19.33
C MET A 269 10.17 5.47 -20.79
N ASP A 270 9.16 5.50 -21.66
CA ASP A 270 9.34 5.55 -23.12
C ASP A 270 10.16 6.78 -23.55
N GLU A 271 9.94 7.94 -22.93
CA GLU A 271 10.67 9.19 -23.21
C GLU A 271 12.19 9.08 -23.02
N TYR A 272 12.62 8.18 -22.14
CA TYR A 272 14.03 7.95 -21.83
C TYR A 272 14.55 6.64 -22.41
N ASN A 273 13.75 5.91 -23.19
CA ASN A 273 14.04 4.56 -23.68
C ASN A 273 14.48 3.60 -22.57
N ALA A 274 13.90 3.74 -21.37
CA ALA A 274 14.37 3.08 -20.16
C ALA A 274 13.31 2.20 -19.50
N ALA A 275 13.74 1.09 -18.90
CA ALA A 275 12.99 0.35 -17.91
C ALA A 275 13.55 0.66 -16.53
N VAL A 276 12.69 1.07 -15.62
CA VAL A 276 13.06 1.55 -14.29
C VAL A 276 12.42 0.66 -13.24
N VAL A 277 13.24 0.04 -12.39
CA VAL A 277 12.76 -0.64 -11.19
C VAL A 277 12.55 0.39 -10.10
N MET A 278 11.36 0.38 -9.51
CA MET A 278 11.00 1.30 -8.46
C MET A 278 10.45 0.57 -7.23
N SER A 279 10.68 1.16 -6.07
CA SER A 279 10.10 0.75 -4.79
C SER A 279 9.57 1.96 -4.03
N LEU A 280 8.85 1.69 -2.94
CA LEU A 280 8.33 2.68 -2.02
C LEU A 280 9.00 2.49 -0.65
N ASP A 281 9.87 3.44 -0.28
CA ASP A 281 10.53 3.52 1.04
C ASP A 281 9.90 4.63 1.88
N GLU A 282 10.25 4.71 3.16
CA GLU A 282 9.70 5.67 4.15
C GLU A 282 9.63 7.14 3.67
N ARG A 283 10.47 7.55 2.71
CA ARG A 283 10.53 8.91 2.15
C ARG A 283 9.67 9.08 0.89
N GLY A 284 9.34 7.99 0.20
CA GLY A 284 8.51 7.99 -1.00
C GLY A 284 8.98 6.99 -2.04
N TYR A 285 8.68 7.27 -3.31
CA TYR A 285 9.15 6.44 -4.41
C TYR A 285 10.66 6.58 -4.57
N ARG A 286 11.33 5.45 -4.82
CA ARG A 286 12.76 5.37 -5.03
C ARG A 286 13.06 4.52 -6.26
N VAL A 287 14.03 4.97 -7.04
CA VAL A 287 14.59 4.20 -8.15
C VAL A 287 15.63 3.21 -7.61
N GLU A 288 15.45 1.93 -7.89
CA GLU A 288 16.40 0.87 -7.52
C GLU A 288 17.42 0.63 -8.63
N GLN A 289 16.94 0.55 -9.88
CA GLN A 289 17.76 0.24 -11.04
C GLN A 289 17.15 0.83 -12.31
N ILE A 290 18.01 1.24 -13.24
CA ILE A 290 17.63 1.76 -14.55
C ILE A 290 18.37 0.93 -15.61
N VAL A 291 17.66 0.53 -16.66
CA VAL A 291 18.27 -0.09 -17.84
C VAL A 291 17.74 0.54 -19.12
N PHE A 292 18.64 1.01 -19.97
CA PHE A 292 18.31 1.62 -21.24
C PHE A 292 18.22 0.56 -22.34
N SER A 293 17.23 0.67 -23.22
CA SER A 293 17.08 -0.22 -24.38
C SER A 293 18.18 0.00 -25.43
N ASP A 294 18.75 1.21 -25.46
CA ASP A 294 19.83 1.65 -26.34
C ASP A 294 21.20 1.71 -25.64
N ASP A 295 21.41 1.00 -24.52
CA ASP A 295 22.62 1.10 -23.67
C ASP A 295 23.94 0.89 -24.44
N SER A 296 23.95 0.00 -25.45
CA SER A 296 25.13 -0.25 -26.30
C SER A 296 25.54 0.93 -27.20
N ARG A 297 24.66 1.91 -27.39
CA ARG A 297 24.86 3.07 -28.29
C ARG A 297 24.87 4.40 -27.52
N LEU A 298 24.73 4.36 -26.20
CA LEU A 298 24.70 5.54 -25.34
C LEU A 298 26.10 5.95 -24.92
N ASP A 299 26.45 7.22 -25.16
CA ASP A 299 27.62 7.84 -24.57
C ASP A 299 27.39 8.12 -23.08
N ALA A 300 28.49 8.28 -22.34
CA ALA A 300 28.45 8.43 -20.89
C ALA A 300 27.72 9.69 -20.42
N GLU A 301 27.80 10.78 -21.18
CA GLU A 301 27.17 12.06 -20.84
C GLU A 301 25.65 11.97 -21.00
N THR A 302 25.18 11.48 -22.15
CA THR A 302 23.73 11.24 -22.36
C THR A 302 23.17 10.27 -21.34
N ARG A 303 23.90 9.21 -21.01
CA ARG A 303 23.48 8.23 -20.00
C ARG A 303 23.29 8.89 -18.64
N LEU A 304 24.25 9.70 -18.20
CA LEU A 304 24.17 10.41 -16.93
C LEU A 304 23.03 11.43 -16.92
N GLY A 305 22.84 12.16 -18.01
CA GLY A 305 21.72 13.10 -18.18
C GLY A 305 20.35 12.43 -18.06
N ARG A 306 20.16 11.27 -18.71
CA ARG A 306 18.91 10.49 -18.61
C ARG A 306 18.68 9.94 -17.20
N ILE A 307 19.73 9.43 -16.53
CA ILE A 307 19.64 8.98 -15.14
C ILE A 307 19.19 10.14 -14.23
N GLN A 308 19.77 11.33 -14.40
CA GLN A 308 19.40 12.49 -13.62
C GLN A 308 17.96 12.93 -13.89
N ALA A 309 17.51 12.91 -15.15
CA ALA A 309 16.14 13.21 -15.51
C ALA A 309 15.13 12.25 -14.84
N ILE A 310 15.39 10.94 -14.89
CA ILE A 310 14.56 9.91 -14.24
C ILE A 310 14.48 10.13 -12.71
N ASN A 311 15.61 10.45 -12.08
CA ASN A 311 15.65 10.73 -10.65
C ASN A 311 14.89 12.01 -10.28
N ASN A 312 15.05 13.08 -11.06
CA ASN A 312 14.33 14.33 -10.87
C ASN A 312 12.82 14.13 -11.03
N PHE A 313 12.41 13.40 -12.08
CA PHE A 313 11.02 13.02 -12.29
C PHE A 313 10.42 12.29 -11.08
N THR A 314 11.16 11.34 -10.51
CA THR A 314 10.73 10.61 -9.30
C THR A 314 10.63 11.55 -8.09
N ALA A 315 11.58 12.47 -7.92
CA ALA A 315 11.57 13.46 -6.85
C ALA A 315 10.38 14.43 -6.96
N GLU A 316 10.04 14.87 -8.17
CA GLU A 316 8.89 15.73 -8.45
C GLU A 316 7.57 15.03 -8.08
N ILE A 317 7.43 13.73 -8.38
CA ILE A 317 6.26 12.95 -7.95
C ILE A 317 6.14 12.95 -6.42
N ASN A 318 7.24 12.67 -5.72
CA ASN A 318 7.24 12.64 -4.25
C ASN A 318 6.88 14.01 -3.67
N GLN A 319 7.46 15.08 -4.20
CA GLN A 319 7.17 16.45 -3.78
C GLN A 319 5.70 16.81 -4.03
N ARG A 320 5.18 16.56 -5.23
CA ARG A 320 3.77 16.80 -5.56
C ARG A 320 2.86 16.04 -4.62
N ASN A 321 3.13 14.76 -4.38
CA ASN A 321 2.33 13.93 -3.49
C ASN A 321 2.30 14.50 -2.06
N ASN A 322 3.45 14.95 -1.55
CA ASN A 322 3.53 15.57 -0.22
C ASN A 322 2.76 16.89 -0.17
N GLN A 323 2.91 17.77 -1.17
CA GLN A 323 2.19 19.04 -1.22
C GLN A 323 0.67 18.86 -1.28
N VAL A 324 0.20 17.97 -2.16
CA VAL A 324 -1.23 17.63 -2.28
C VAL A 324 -1.76 17.10 -0.95
N PHE A 325 -0.98 16.27 -0.27
CA PHE A 325 -1.37 15.73 1.02
C PHE A 325 -1.41 16.79 2.13
N GLU A 326 -0.37 17.63 2.26
CA GLU A 326 -0.31 18.72 3.24
C GLU A 326 -1.45 19.73 3.07
N ASN A 327 -1.72 20.15 1.83
CA ASN A 327 -2.82 21.07 1.53
C ASN A 327 -4.17 20.50 1.99
N ARG A 328 -4.35 19.18 1.88
CA ARG A 328 -5.57 18.49 2.32
C ARG A 328 -5.64 18.34 3.84
N LEU A 329 -4.53 18.06 4.52
CA LEU A 329 -4.50 18.07 5.98
C LEU A 329 -4.88 19.44 6.54
N LYS A 330 -4.36 20.52 5.95
CA LYS A 330 -4.73 21.89 6.32
C LYS A 330 -6.23 22.15 6.11
N LYS A 331 -6.83 21.63 5.04
CA LYS A 331 -8.28 21.76 4.82
C LYS A 331 -9.12 20.97 5.83
N TYR A 332 -8.67 19.76 6.19
CA TYR A 332 -9.43 18.84 7.04
C TYR A 332 -9.28 19.11 8.55
N PHE A 333 -8.08 19.49 8.98
CA PHE A 333 -7.77 19.88 10.38
C PHE A 333 -7.78 21.40 10.57
N GLY A 334 -8.18 22.15 9.55
CA GLY A 334 -8.07 23.60 9.48
C GLY A 334 -8.77 24.32 10.63
N LYS A 335 -7.94 24.94 11.47
CA LYS A 335 -7.90 26.40 11.43
C LYS A 335 -7.07 26.86 10.25
#